data_AF-A0A367WRL0-F1
#
_entry.id   AF-A0A367WRL0-F1
#
_cell.length_a   1.000
_cell.length_b   1.000
_cell.length_c   1.000
_cell.angle_alpha   90.00
_cell.angle_beta   90.00
_cell.angle_gamma   90.00
#
_symmetry.space_group_name_H-M   'P 1'
#
loop_
_entity.id
_entity.type
_entity.pdbx_description
1 polymer ?
#
loop_
_entity_poly.entity_id
_entity_poly.type
_entity_poly.pdbx_seq_one_letter_code
_entity_poly.pdbx_strand_id
1 'polypeptide(L)'
;MPLYRLEPAPAYIYDEDWSASTHKTLVYVEADSEKEARKIAHRAFWIAADRKSDGRVPENPWKNPDMVLCYEVDHIPEGVLMLRAQDIQ
;
A
#
# COMPACT_ATOMS: atom_id res chain seq x y z
N MET A 1 14.62 -12.32 1.47
CA MET A 1 13.85 -11.84 0.30
C MET A 1 14.11 -10.35 0.15
N PRO A 2 13.92 -9.73 -1.03
CA PRO A 2 14.00 -8.29 -1.18
C PRO A 2 13.03 -7.55 -0.25
N LEU A 3 13.38 -6.31 0.08
CA LEU A 3 12.58 -5.44 0.94
C LEU A 3 12.13 -4.22 0.14
N TYR A 4 10.85 -3.87 0.27
CA TYR A 4 10.24 -2.75 -0.43
C TYR A 4 9.66 -1.76 0.57
N ARG A 5 9.99 -0.48 0.39
CA ARG A 5 9.34 0.65 1.06
C ARG A 5 8.23 1.17 0.16
N LEU A 6 6.99 1.06 0.60
CA LEU A 6 5.84 1.63 -0.08
C LEU A 6 5.39 2.89 0.67
N GLU A 7 5.29 4.00 -0.03
CA GLU A 7 4.90 5.29 0.54
C GLU A 7 3.80 5.95 -0.28
N PRO A 8 2.73 6.47 0.36
CA PRO A 8 1.73 7.30 -0.31
C PRO A 8 2.39 8.49 -1.00
N ALA A 9 2.13 8.67 -2.29
CA ALA A 9 2.58 9.83 -3.03
C ALA A 9 1.88 11.09 -2.48
N PRO A 10 2.62 12.14 -2.06
CA PRO A 10 2.04 13.32 -1.44
C PRO A 10 0.97 14.01 -2.30
N ALA A 11 1.12 13.96 -3.62
CA ALA A 11 0.16 14.53 -4.57
C ALA A 11 -1.24 13.88 -4.51
N TYR A 12 -1.34 12.63 -4.07
CA TYR A 12 -2.57 11.84 -4.05
C TYR A 12 -3.04 11.50 -2.64
N ILE A 13 -2.43 12.08 -1.60
CA ILE A 13 -2.75 11.77 -0.20
C ILE A 13 -4.18 12.15 0.19
N TYR A 14 -4.84 13.01 -0.58
CA TYR A 14 -6.24 13.40 -0.34
C TYR A 14 -7.22 12.79 -1.35
N ASP A 15 -6.76 11.89 -2.23
CA ASP A 15 -7.66 11.21 -3.17
C ASP A 15 -8.67 10.32 -2.42
N GLU A 16 -9.89 10.28 -2.93
CA GLU A 16 -10.99 9.48 -2.41
C GLU A 16 -10.73 7.97 -2.51
N ASP A 17 -9.82 7.51 -3.37
CA ASP A 17 -9.41 6.09 -3.47
C ASP A 17 -8.86 5.56 -2.14
N TRP A 18 -8.27 6.44 -1.33
CA TRP A 18 -7.80 6.06 -0.01
C TRP A 18 -8.89 5.71 0.99
N SER A 19 -10.16 6.01 0.71
CA SER A 19 -11.27 5.50 1.53
C SER A 19 -11.33 3.97 1.52
N ALA A 20 -10.77 3.32 0.49
CA ALA A 20 -10.66 1.87 0.39
C ALA A 20 -9.42 1.29 1.07
N SER A 21 -8.78 2.04 1.98
CA SER A 21 -7.67 1.54 2.77
C SER A 21 -7.72 1.95 4.25
N THR A 22 -7.40 1.01 5.15
CA THR A 22 -7.24 1.27 6.59
C THR A 22 -5.91 1.93 6.96
N HIS A 23 -4.98 2.01 5.99
CA HIS A 23 -3.63 2.52 6.23
C HIS A 23 -3.25 3.52 5.14
N LYS A 24 -2.67 4.65 5.56
CA LYS A 24 -2.28 5.78 4.70
C LYS A 24 -0.91 6.34 5.07
N THR A 25 -0.04 5.49 5.57
CA THR A 25 1.34 5.85 5.95
C THR A 25 2.33 4.90 5.31
N LEU A 26 3.62 5.23 5.37
CA LEU A 26 4.68 4.40 4.81
C LEU A 26 4.68 3.00 5.45
N VAL A 27 4.97 1.97 4.65
CA VAL A 27 5.07 0.59 5.10
C VAL A 27 6.25 -0.11 4.45
N TYR A 28 6.82 -1.08 5.16
CA TYR A 28 7.85 -1.95 4.62
C TYR A 28 7.25 -3.32 4.32
N VAL A 29 7.65 -3.91 3.20
CA VAL A 29 7.11 -5.19 2.74
C VAL A 29 8.24 -6.09 2.30
N GLU A 30 8.27 -7.30 2.85
CA GLU A 30 9.16 -8.36 2.38
C GLU A 30 8.46 -9.15 1.26
N ALA A 31 9.01 -9.11 0.04
CA ALA A 31 8.40 -9.73 -1.15
C ALA A 31 9.43 -10.07 -2.22
N ASP A 32 9.08 -10.96 -3.15
CA ASP A 32 9.96 -11.35 -4.26
C ASP A 32 9.98 -10.33 -5.42
N SER A 33 9.03 -9.40 -5.45
CA SER A 33 8.93 -8.34 -6.46
C SER A 33 8.07 -7.19 -5.96
N GLU A 34 8.22 -6.00 -6.57
CA GLU A 34 7.33 -4.85 -6.32
C GLU A 34 5.85 -5.22 -6.51
N LYS A 35 5.53 -5.98 -7.56
CA LYS A 35 4.15 -6.41 -7.83
C LYS A 35 3.58 -7.23 -6.67
N GLU A 36 4.37 -8.13 -6.11
CA GLU A 36 3.96 -8.91 -4.95
C GLU A 36 3.91 -8.06 -3.68
N ALA A 37 4.85 -7.13 -3.50
CA ALA A 37 4.84 -6.18 -2.37
C ALA A 37 3.56 -5.34 -2.33
N ARG A 38 3.15 -4.78 -3.48
CA ARG A 38 1.88 -4.05 -3.64
C ARG A 38 0.66 -4.93 -3.37
N LYS A 39 0.70 -6.19 -3.80
CA LYS A 39 -0.38 -7.15 -3.55
C LYS A 39 -0.51 -7.50 -2.08
N ILE A 40 0.61 -7.65 -1.36
CA ILE A 40 0.66 -7.85 0.08
C ILE A 40 0.05 -6.63 0.79
N ALA A 41 0.53 -5.41 0.50
CA ALA A 41 -0.02 -4.18 1.08
C ALA A 41 -1.53 -4.00 0.78
N HIS A 42 -1.95 -4.28 -0.46
CA HIS A 42 -3.35 -4.31 -0.85
C HIS A 42 -4.16 -5.25 0.04
N ARG A 43 -3.75 -6.50 0.22
CA ARG A 43 -4.50 -7.47 1.02
C ARG A 43 -4.54 -7.09 2.50
N ALA A 44 -3.44 -6.56 3.04
CA ALA A 44 -3.35 -6.14 4.44
C ALA A 44 -4.31 -4.99 4.78
N PHE A 45 -4.47 -4.05 3.86
CA PHE A 45 -5.12 -2.77 4.16
C PHE A 45 -6.40 -2.51 3.38
N TRP A 46 -6.82 -3.40 2.49
CA TRP A 46 -8.05 -3.20 1.71
C TRP A 46 -9.29 -3.30 2.59
N ILE A 47 -10.21 -2.36 2.39
CA ILE A 47 -11.55 -2.39 2.95
C ILE A 47 -12.58 -2.06 1.88
N ALA A 48 -13.82 -2.50 2.09
CA ALA A 48 -14.95 -1.99 1.32
C ALA A 48 -15.15 -0.51 1.65
N ALA A 49 -15.35 0.30 0.62
CA ALA A 49 -15.60 1.73 0.72
C ALA A 49 -16.83 2.12 -0.08
N ASP A 50 -17.45 3.22 0.31
CA ASP A 50 -18.53 3.85 -0.45
C ASP A 50 -18.02 4.38 -1.79
N ARG A 51 -18.95 4.63 -2.72
CA ARG A 51 -18.60 5.23 -4.01
C ARG A 51 -18.01 6.62 -3.82
N LYS A 52 -17.09 6.98 -4.71
CA LYS A 52 -16.57 8.34 -4.85
C LYS A 52 -17.71 9.34 -5.10
N SER A 53 -17.42 10.62 -4.87
CA SER A 53 -18.32 11.74 -5.13
C SER A 53 -18.85 11.80 -6.58
N ASP A 54 -18.06 11.29 -7.52
CA ASP A 54 -18.42 11.17 -8.95
C ASP A 54 -19.16 9.87 -9.30
N GLY A 55 -19.46 9.02 -8.32
CA GLY A 55 -20.17 7.75 -8.48
C GLY A 55 -19.31 6.56 -8.88
N ARG A 56 -17.99 6.73 -9.06
CA ARG A 56 -17.07 5.61 -9.33
C ARG A 56 -16.80 4.80 -8.06
N VAL A 57 -16.43 3.53 -8.22
CA VAL A 57 -15.95 2.69 -7.10
C VAL A 57 -14.49 3.06 -6.82
N PRO A 58 -14.11 3.33 -5.56
CA PRO A 58 -12.71 3.52 -5.19
C PRO A 58 -11.83 2.34 -5.61
N GLU A 59 -10.72 2.65 -6.25
CA GLU A 59 -9.65 1.69 -6.55
C GLU A 59 -8.69 1.60 -5.36
N ASN A 60 -8.06 0.44 -5.15
CA ASN A 60 -7.10 0.31 -4.06
C ASN A 60 -5.83 1.11 -4.39
N PRO A 61 -5.44 2.09 -3.56
CA PRO A 61 -4.28 2.95 -3.82
C PRO A 61 -2.95 2.18 -3.85
N TRP A 62 -2.80 1.11 -3.06
CA TRP A 62 -1.57 0.30 -2.98
C TRP A 62 -1.22 -0.41 -4.29
N LYS A 63 -2.21 -0.64 -5.16
CA LYS A 63 -2.00 -1.21 -6.50
C LYS A 63 -1.69 -0.15 -7.56
N ASN A 64 -1.91 1.12 -7.27
CA ASN A 64 -1.70 2.21 -8.21
C ASN A 64 -0.27 2.79 -8.06
N PRO A 65 0.59 2.70 -9.08
CA PRO A 65 1.97 3.20 -9.02
C PRO A 65 2.06 4.73 -8.93
N ASP A 66 1.05 5.47 -9.38
CA ASP A 66 1.03 6.93 -9.29
C ASP A 66 0.71 7.39 -7.85
N MET A 67 -0.12 6.61 -7.14
CA MET A 67 -0.58 6.93 -5.78
C MET A 67 0.32 6.40 -4.68
N VAL A 68 1.07 5.33 -4.94
CA VAL A 68 1.99 4.72 -3.99
C VAL A 68 3.32 4.49 -4.68
N LEU A 69 4.32 5.22 -4.21
CA LEU A 69 5.70 5.08 -4.64
C LEU A 69 6.28 3.82 -4.01
N CYS A 70 7.14 3.11 -4.74
CA CYS A 70 7.76 1.88 -4.29
C CYS A 70 9.27 1.97 -4.51
N TYR A 71 10.03 1.68 -3.45
CA TYR A 71 11.49 1.68 -3.46
C TYR A 71 11.98 0.35 -2.92
N GLU A 72 12.91 -0.29 -3.63
CA GLU A 72 13.69 -1.38 -3.04
C GLU A 72 14.70 -0.80 -2.05
N VAL A 73 14.83 -1.44 -0.88
CA VAL A 73 15.66 -0.96 0.23
C VAL A 73 16.46 -2.11 0.84
N ASP A 74 17.63 -1.80 1.40
CA ASP A 74 18.51 -2.82 2.00
C ASP A 74 18.21 -3.10 3.48
N HIS A 75 17.46 -2.21 4.14
CA HIS A 75 17.19 -2.30 5.58
C HIS A 75 15.84 -1.68 5.96
N ILE A 76 15.28 -2.17 7.08
CA ILE A 76 14.09 -1.61 7.74
C ILE A 76 14.57 -0.92 9.02
N PRO A 77 14.16 0.34 9.29
CA PRO A 77 14.43 0.98 10.57
C PRO A 77 13.77 0.22 11.73
N GLU A 78 14.41 0.21 12.90
CA GLU A 78 13.87 -0.46 14.08
C GLU A 78 12.49 0.12 14.49
N GLY A 79 11.57 -0.75 14.88
CA GLY A 79 10.24 -0.37 15.37
C GLY A 79 9.22 0.02 14.29
N VAL A 80 9.55 -0.16 13.00
CA VAL A 80 8.61 0.14 11.91
C VAL A 80 7.78 -1.08 11.52
N LEU A 81 6.52 -0.84 11.12
CA LEU A 81 5.63 -1.87 10.59
C LEU A 81 6.23 -2.50 9.32
N MET A 82 6.41 -3.81 9.38
CA MET A 82 6.81 -4.66 8.27
C MET A 82 5.70 -5.67 8.00
N LEU A 83 5.30 -5.80 6.74
CA LEU A 83 4.37 -6.82 6.28
C LEU A 83 5.11 -7.98 5.63
N ARG A 84 4.64 -9.20 5.93
CA ARG A 84 5.05 -10.41 5.21
C ARG A 84 3.83 -11.10 4.63
N ALA A 85 4.03 -11.87 3.57
CA ALA A 85 2.98 -12.68 2.97
C ALA A 85 2.31 -13.67 3.95
N GLN A 86 3.04 -14.10 5.00
CA GLN A 86 2.55 -15.04 6.01
C GLN A 86 1.61 -14.38 7.05
N ASP A 87 1.66 -13.06 7.17
CA ASP A 87 0.91 -12.32 8.20
C ASP A 87 -0.50 -11.92 7.74
N ILE A 88 -0.85 -12.20 6.48
CA ILE A 88 -2.10 -11.77 5.84
C ILE A 88 -2.90 -13.03 5.47
N GLN A 89 -3.81 -13.43 6.37
CA GLN A 89 -4.73 -14.57 6.19
C GLN A 89 -6.01 -14.18 5.45
#